data_AF-A0A7S0P356-F1
#
_entry.id   AF-A0A7S0P356-F1
#
_cell.length_a   1.000
_cell.length_b   1.000
_cell.length_c   1.000
_cell.angle_alpha   90.00
_cell.angle_beta   90.00
_cell.angle_gamma   90.00
#
_symmetry.space_group_name_H-M   'P 1'
#
loop_
_entity.id
_entity.type
_entity.pdbx_description
1 polymer ?
#
loop_
_entity_poly.entity_id
_entity_poly.type
_entity_poly.pdbx_seq_one_letter_code
_entity_poly.pdbx_strand_id
1 'polypeptide(L)'
;MSFFDTNPLGRILNRFSVDQQKIDVQLSPTASQLVMYVFNLTGTLIILTSNSPWIAISLLPLSYLYVKVASFYRSSSRELQRLDSISKSPIYTAFTEAVNGTATIQAFGATDRFAQDNAHKFDYNCRAGFISYAANRWLTVRLEFLSNILLMLTALLSVLTFQLSGSASSSAAAAMAGLALSYAPGLSDTLNWLLRQFTTLETMMVSIERLFQYARIDPQEGGGR
;
A
#
# COMPACT_ATOMS: atom_id res chain seq x y z
N MET A 1 -31.72 14.60 19.19
CA MET A 1 -32.22 13.22 19.35
C MET A 1 -32.12 12.42 18.05
N SER A 2 -32.76 12.85 16.95
CA SER A 2 -32.75 12.15 15.63
C SER A 2 -31.38 11.61 15.16
N PHE A 3 -30.28 12.36 15.35
CA PHE A 3 -28.94 11.90 14.99
C PHE A 3 -28.49 10.63 15.73
N PHE A 4 -28.73 10.56 17.04
CA PHE A 4 -28.35 9.43 17.90
C PHE A 4 -29.31 8.24 17.75
N ASP A 5 -30.57 8.50 17.36
CA ASP A 5 -31.53 7.45 17.04
C ASP A 5 -31.22 6.77 15.69
N THR A 6 -30.67 7.51 14.73
CA THR A 6 -30.34 7.00 13.38
C THR A 6 -28.93 6.40 13.30
N ASN A 7 -28.02 6.77 14.21
CA ASN A 7 -26.65 6.30 14.22
C ASN A 7 -26.37 5.43 15.45
N PRO A 8 -26.09 4.11 15.27
CA PRO A 8 -25.77 3.26 16.40
C PRO A 8 -24.50 3.74 17.10
N LEU A 9 -24.51 3.77 18.43
CA LEU A 9 -23.40 4.26 19.27
C LEU A 9 -22.04 3.64 18.90
N GLY A 10 -22.01 2.35 18.53
CA GLY A 10 -20.79 1.67 18.09
C GLY A 10 -20.15 2.27 16.83
N ARG A 11 -20.94 2.79 15.90
CA ARG A 11 -20.43 3.50 14.71
C ARG A 11 -19.77 4.81 15.10
N ILE A 12 -20.39 5.56 16.03
CA ILE A 12 -19.86 6.83 16.54
C ILE A 12 -18.54 6.58 17.28
N LEU A 13 -18.50 5.58 18.17
CA LEU A 13 -17.28 5.22 18.90
C LEU A 13 -16.14 4.81 17.96
N ASN A 14 -16.44 4.03 16.92
CA ASN A 14 -15.43 3.62 15.94
C ASN A 14 -14.81 4.80 15.17
N ARG A 15 -15.59 5.87 14.92
CA ARG A 15 -15.10 7.10 14.30
C ARG A 15 -14.14 7.85 15.23
N PHE A 16 -14.56 8.10 16.47
CA PHE A 16 -13.76 8.83 17.46
C PHE A 16 -12.57 8.04 18.03
N SER A 17 -12.57 6.71 17.90
CA SER A 17 -11.47 5.86 18.34
C SER A 17 -10.57 5.45 17.17
N VAL A 18 -11.04 4.60 16.27
CA VAL A 18 -10.19 3.97 15.24
C VAL A 18 -9.83 4.93 14.13
N ASP A 19 -10.79 5.70 13.60
CA ASP A 19 -10.50 6.64 12.52
C ASP A 19 -9.65 7.82 13.05
N GLN A 20 -9.93 8.31 14.26
CA GLN A 20 -9.12 9.34 14.92
C GLN A 20 -7.67 8.86 15.16
N GLN A 21 -7.49 7.64 15.70
CA GLN A 21 -6.16 7.07 15.92
C GLN A 21 -5.35 6.94 14.61
N LYS A 22 -5.99 6.57 13.49
CA LYS A 22 -5.31 6.51 12.19
C LYS A 22 -4.78 7.88 11.77
N ILE A 23 -5.56 8.93 11.98
CA ILE A 23 -5.18 10.30 11.65
C ILE A 23 -4.03 10.77 12.55
N ASP A 24 -4.18 10.59 13.86
CA ASP A 24 -3.24 11.13 14.83
C ASP A 24 -1.88 10.42 14.79
N VAL A 25 -1.88 9.09 14.60
CA VAL A 25 -0.66 8.28 14.71
C VAL A 25 -0.07 7.94 13.34
N GLN A 26 -0.89 7.59 12.35
CA GLN A 26 -0.40 6.95 11.12
C GLN A 26 -0.30 7.91 9.93
N LEU A 27 -1.12 8.96 9.87
CA LEU A 27 -1.17 9.87 8.72
C LEU A 27 0.17 10.59 8.50
N SER A 28 0.71 11.22 9.55
CA SER A 28 1.94 12.02 9.45
C SER A 28 3.15 11.16 9.02
N PRO A 29 3.44 10.00 9.63
CA PRO A 29 4.50 9.11 9.16
C PRO A 29 4.28 8.62 7.72
N THR A 30 3.06 8.27 7.34
CA THR A 30 2.72 7.78 6.00
C THR A 30 2.94 8.86 4.94
N ALA A 31 2.48 10.09 5.22
CA ALA A 31 2.66 11.23 4.34
C ALA A 31 4.16 11.59 4.17
N SER A 32 4.91 11.60 5.28
CA SER A 32 6.36 11.84 5.26
C SER A 32 7.10 10.79 4.41
N GLN A 33 6.77 9.51 4.59
CA GLN A 33 7.33 8.43 3.77
C GLN A 33 6.98 8.59 2.29
N LEU A 34 5.72 8.95 1.97
CA LEU A 34 5.32 9.17 0.58
C LEU A 34 6.15 10.28 -0.06
N VAL A 35 6.30 11.42 0.62
CA VAL A 35 7.14 12.53 0.15
C VAL A 35 8.58 12.07 -0.06
N MET A 36 9.15 11.33 0.89
CA MET A 36 10.50 10.75 0.77
C MET A 36 10.63 9.83 -0.46
N TYR A 37 9.66 8.97 -0.74
CA TYR A 37 9.69 8.10 -1.92
C TYR A 37 9.54 8.89 -3.23
N VAL A 38 8.75 9.96 -3.25
CA VAL A 38 8.64 10.86 -4.42
C VAL A 38 9.98 11.56 -4.70
N PHE A 39 10.65 12.06 -3.67
CA PHE A 39 11.98 12.67 -3.83
C PHE A 39 13.04 11.65 -4.27
N ASN A 40 13.06 10.45 -3.70
CA ASN A 40 13.97 9.38 -4.13
C ASN A 40 13.74 8.97 -5.58
N LEU A 41 12.47 8.83 -5.99
CA LEU A 41 12.10 8.51 -7.37
C LEU A 41 12.59 9.60 -8.32
N THR A 42 12.31 10.87 -8.00
CA THR A 42 12.69 12.01 -8.82
C THR A 42 14.21 12.14 -8.92
N GLY A 43 14.93 11.99 -7.80
CA GLY A 43 16.39 12.02 -7.78
C GLY A 43 17.02 10.90 -8.62
N THR A 44 16.49 9.68 -8.51
CA THR A 44 16.95 8.53 -9.30
C THR A 44 16.73 8.77 -10.80
N LEU A 45 15.57 9.29 -11.19
CA LEU A 45 15.27 9.63 -12.58
C LEU A 45 16.18 10.74 -13.13
N ILE A 46 16.53 11.73 -12.32
CA ILE A 46 17.48 12.79 -12.69
C ILE A 46 18.87 12.19 -12.93
N ILE A 47 19.36 11.31 -12.05
CA ILE A 47 20.66 10.63 -12.20
C ILE A 47 20.67 9.81 -13.51
N LEU A 48 19.63 9.01 -13.75
CA LEU A 48 19.50 8.18 -14.96
C LEU A 48 19.49 9.03 -16.24
N THR A 49 18.71 10.12 -16.26
CA THR A 49 18.58 10.98 -17.44
C THR A 49 19.83 11.82 -17.69
N SER A 50 20.53 12.23 -16.62
CA SER A 50 21.79 12.97 -16.73
C SER A 50 22.94 12.11 -17.26
N ASN A 51 22.92 10.80 -16.99
CA ASN A 51 23.90 9.87 -17.53
C ASN A 51 23.76 9.70 -19.05
N SER A 52 22.53 9.53 -19.55
CA SER A 52 22.29 9.44 -20.98
C SER A 52 20.88 9.92 -21.34
N PRO A 53 20.73 10.92 -22.21
CA PRO A 53 19.41 11.40 -22.65
C PRO A 53 18.62 10.32 -23.41
N TRP A 54 19.31 9.33 -24.00
CA TRP A 54 18.67 8.18 -24.66
C TRP A 54 17.88 7.29 -23.69
N ILE A 55 18.24 7.29 -22.40
CA ILE A 55 17.49 6.56 -21.36
C ILE A 55 16.09 7.18 -21.19
N ALA A 56 15.94 8.51 -21.38
CA ALA A 56 14.64 9.17 -21.27
C ALA A 56 13.63 8.64 -22.30
N ILE A 57 14.09 8.30 -23.51
CA ILE A 57 13.26 7.68 -24.54
C ILE A 57 12.80 6.28 -24.09
N SER A 58 13.70 5.51 -23.48
CA SER A 58 13.39 4.17 -22.94
C SER A 58 12.46 4.21 -21.73
N LEU A 59 12.44 5.31 -20.97
CA LEU A 59 11.55 5.50 -19.82
C LEU A 59 10.07 5.61 -20.24
N LEU A 60 9.75 6.12 -21.43
CA LEU A 60 8.37 6.23 -21.92
C LEU A 60 7.65 4.87 -22.03
N PRO A 61 8.16 3.87 -22.77
CA PRO A 61 7.51 2.55 -22.85
C PRO A 61 7.55 1.81 -21.51
N LEU A 62 8.62 1.95 -20.72
CA LEU A 62 8.71 1.36 -19.38
C LEU A 62 7.66 1.95 -18.42
N SER A 63 7.45 3.27 -18.47
CA SER A 63 6.42 3.96 -17.69
C SER A 63 5.01 3.50 -18.07
N TYR A 64 4.74 3.32 -19.37
CA TYR A 64 3.47 2.77 -19.84
C TYR A 64 3.23 1.35 -19.29
N LEU A 65 4.22 0.46 -19.39
CA LEU A 65 4.14 -0.90 -18.83
C LEU A 65 3.94 -0.86 -17.32
N TYR A 66 4.64 0.02 -16.62
CA TYR A 66 4.50 0.22 -15.18
C TYR A 66 3.08 0.61 -14.81
N VAL A 67 2.49 1.60 -15.49
CA VAL A 67 1.12 2.05 -15.22
C VAL A 67 0.11 0.92 -15.48
N LYS A 68 0.30 0.11 -16.53
CA LYS A 68 -0.55 -1.05 -16.80
C LYS A 68 -0.48 -2.10 -15.69
N VAL A 69 0.73 -2.47 -15.26
CA VAL A 69 0.94 -3.44 -14.18
C VAL A 69 0.38 -2.89 -12.86
N ALA A 70 0.65 -1.63 -12.54
CA ALA A 70 0.18 -0.97 -11.33
C ALA A 70 -1.36 -0.86 -11.29
N SER A 71 -2.00 -0.55 -12.42
CA SER A 71 -3.47 -0.50 -12.52
C SER A 71 -4.10 -1.87 -12.27
N PHE A 72 -3.55 -2.92 -12.89
CA PHE A 72 -4.01 -4.28 -12.68
C PHE A 72 -3.84 -4.74 -11.22
N TYR A 73 -2.67 -4.46 -10.63
CA TYR A 73 -2.40 -4.75 -9.23
C TYR A 73 -3.35 -3.99 -8.29
N ARG A 74 -3.55 -2.68 -8.51
CA ARG A 74 -4.40 -1.85 -7.65
C ARG A 74 -5.83 -2.39 -7.59
N SER A 75 -6.41 -2.77 -8.72
CA SER A 75 -7.75 -3.36 -8.77
C SER A 75 -7.84 -4.67 -8.00
N SER A 76 -6.87 -5.57 -8.17
CA SER A 76 -6.82 -6.84 -7.47
C SER A 76 -6.59 -6.66 -5.97
N SER A 77 -5.67 -5.77 -5.59
CA SER A 77 -5.29 -5.49 -4.20
C SER A 77 -6.45 -4.95 -3.38
N ARG A 78 -7.30 -4.08 -3.96
CA ARG A 78 -8.49 -3.58 -3.25
C ARG A 78 -9.47 -4.70 -2.91
N GLU A 79 -9.76 -5.60 -3.85
CA GLU A 79 -10.68 -6.71 -3.60
C GLU A 79 -10.10 -7.71 -2.59
N LEU A 80 -8.78 -7.95 -2.64
CA LEU A 80 -8.09 -8.78 -1.65
C LEU A 80 -8.14 -8.17 -0.25
N GLN A 81 -7.94 -6.86 -0.14
CA GLN A 81 -8.08 -6.14 1.14
C GLN A 81 -9.52 -6.18 1.66
N ARG A 82 -10.51 -6.12 0.76
CA ARG A 82 -11.92 -6.30 1.11
C ARG A 82 -12.20 -7.71 1.65
N LEU A 83 -11.67 -8.75 0.98
CA LEU A 83 -11.79 -10.14 1.42
C LEU A 83 -11.13 -10.37 2.78
N ASP A 84 -9.95 -9.81 3.01
CA ASP A 84 -9.28 -9.86 4.30
C ASP A 84 -10.13 -9.21 5.40
N SER A 85 -10.64 -8.00 5.16
CA SER A 85 -11.50 -7.31 6.14
C SER A 85 -12.80 -8.06 6.45
N ILE A 86 -13.46 -8.63 5.45
CA ILE A 86 -14.73 -9.36 5.64
C ILE A 86 -14.49 -10.69 6.34
N SER A 87 -13.43 -11.43 5.99
CA SER A 87 -13.11 -12.72 6.60
C SER A 87 -12.65 -12.61 8.05
N LYS A 88 -12.13 -11.45 8.47
CA LYS A 88 -11.67 -11.21 9.84
C LYS A 88 -12.80 -11.00 10.86
N SER A 89 -13.92 -10.39 10.44
CA SER A 89 -15.03 -10.07 11.35
C SER A 89 -15.65 -11.30 12.02
N PRO A 90 -15.97 -12.41 11.32
CA PRO A 90 -16.54 -13.61 11.94
C PRO A 90 -15.65 -14.24 13.02
N ILE A 91 -14.33 -14.10 12.91
CA ILE A 91 -13.38 -14.62 13.91
C ILE A 91 -13.54 -13.86 15.23
N TYR A 92 -13.57 -12.52 15.17
CA TYR A 92 -13.78 -11.71 16.36
C TYR A 92 -15.17 -11.91 16.98
N THR A 93 -16.19 -12.08 16.15
CA THR A 93 -17.55 -12.39 16.62
C THR A 93 -17.58 -13.73 17.34
N ALA A 94 -17.05 -14.80 16.73
CA ALA A 94 -17.00 -16.13 17.33
C ALA A 94 -16.20 -16.15 18.65
N PHE A 95 -15.09 -15.40 18.70
CA PHE A 95 -14.32 -15.24 19.93
C PHE A 95 -15.12 -14.54 21.04
N THR A 96 -15.82 -13.46 20.71
CA THR A 96 -16.66 -12.71 21.66
C THR A 96 -17.81 -13.57 22.19
N GLU A 97 -18.44 -14.33 21.30
CA GLU A 97 -19.50 -15.28 21.65
C GLU A 97 -18.99 -16.39 22.58
N ALA A 98 -17.80 -16.93 22.30
CA ALA A 98 -17.17 -17.94 23.15
C ALA A 98 -16.86 -17.40 24.55
N VAL A 99 -16.31 -16.18 24.66
CA VAL A 99 -16.01 -15.54 25.95
C VAL A 99 -17.28 -15.33 26.77
N ASN A 100 -18.33 -14.76 26.16
CA ASN A 100 -19.59 -14.49 26.85
C ASN A 100 -20.37 -15.78 27.19
N GLY A 101 -20.25 -16.82 26.35
CA GLY A 101 -20.96 -18.09 26.48
C GLY A 101 -20.17 -19.21 27.17
N THR A 102 -19.02 -18.91 27.79
CA THR A 102 -18.07 -19.92 28.30
C THR A 102 -18.75 -20.96 29.19
N ALA A 103 -19.59 -20.53 30.14
CA ALA A 103 -20.27 -21.44 31.07
C ALA A 103 -21.22 -22.42 30.35
N THR A 104 -21.94 -21.93 29.34
CA THR A 104 -22.85 -22.76 28.53
C THR A 104 -22.08 -23.75 27.66
N ILE A 105 -21.01 -23.31 27.00
CA ILE A 105 -20.18 -24.17 26.14
C ILE A 105 -19.55 -25.31 26.95
N GLN A 106 -19.06 -25.00 28.16
CA GLN A 106 -18.51 -26.00 29.07
C GLN A 106 -19.58 -26.96 29.59
N ALA A 107 -20.76 -26.45 29.98
CA ALA A 107 -21.86 -27.28 30.49
C ALA A 107 -22.36 -28.31 29.47
N PHE A 108 -22.33 -27.98 28.17
CA PHE A 108 -22.69 -28.90 27.07
C PHE A 108 -21.51 -29.71 26.52
N GLY A 109 -20.28 -29.55 27.03
CA GLY A 109 -19.09 -30.24 26.52
C GLY A 109 -18.76 -29.91 25.07
N ALA A 110 -19.15 -28.72 24.57
CA ALA A 110 -19.07 -28.35 23.16
C ALA A 110 -17.79 -27.56 22.78
N THR A 111 -16.78 -27.54 23.65
CA THR A 111 -15.54 -26.76 23.48
C THR A 111 -14.79 -27.12 22.18
N ASP A 112 -14.65 -28.40 21.87
CA ASP A 112 -13.90 -28.85 20.70
C ASP A 112 -14.60 -28.46 19.39
N ARG A 113 -15.94 -28.54 19.38
CA ARG A 113 -16.75 -28.11 18.23
C ARG A 113 -16.58 -26.61 17.99
N PHE A 114 -16.72 -25.78 19.03
CA PHE A 114 -16.52 -24.34 18.92
C PHE A 114 -15.08 -23.98 18.49
N ALA A 115 -14.08 -24.72 18.99
CA ALA A 115 -12.68 -24.52 18.61
C ALA A 115 -12.44 -24.85 17.13
N GLN A 116 -12.96 -25.99 16.64
CA GLN A 116 -12.87 -26.36 15.22
C GLN A 116 -13.59 -25.35 14.31
N ASP A 117 -14.81 -24.93 14.69
CA ASP A 117 -15.57 -23.93 13.94
C ASP A 117 -14.84 -22.58 13.85
N ASN A 118 -14.09 -22.20 14.89
CA ASN A 118 -13.26 -20.99 14.86
C ASN A 118 -11.98 -21.20 14.04
N ALA A 119 -11.35 -22.37 14.13
CA ALA A 119 -10.17 -22.72 13.32
C ALA A 119 -10.49 -22.69 11.82
N HIS A 120 -11.66 -23.16 11.39
CA HIS A 120 -12.10 -23.06 10.00
C HIS A 120 -12.27 -21.61 9.51
N LYS A 121 -12.84 -20.73 10.35
CA LYS A 121 -12.95 -19.29 10.05
C LYS A 121 -11.57 -18.63 9.94
N PHE A 122 -10.67 -19.01 10.85
CA PHE A 122 -9.28 -18.55 10.83
C PHE A 122 -8.53 -19.01 9.57
N ASP A 123 -8.66 -20.28 9.17
CA ASP A 123 -8.06 -20.80 7.94
C ASP A 123 -8.54 -20.03 6.70
N TYR A 124 -9.84 -19.69 6.64
CA TYR A 124 -10.38 -18.86 5.56
C TYR A 124 -9.74 -17.46 5.50
N ASN A 125 -9.52 -16.81 6.65
CA ASN A 125 -8.78 -15.54 6.69
C ASN A 125 -7.31 -15.72 6.31
N CYS A 126 -6.63 -16.77 6.77
CA CYS A 126 -5.26 -17.09 6.38
C CYS A 126 -5.12 -17.27 4.86
N ARG A 127 -6.07 -17.93 4.20
CA ARG A 127 -6.09 -18.08 2.74
C ARG A 127 -6.21 -16.72 2.04
N ALA A 128 -7.10 -15.84 2.51
CA ALA A 128 -7.23 -14.47 1.96
C ALA A 128 -5.93 -13.65 2.15
N GLY A 129 -5.32 -13.75 3.33
CA GLY A 129 -4.03 -13.13 3.63
C GLY A 129 -2.90 -13.67 2.75
N PHE A 130 -2.84 -14.98 2.53
CA PHE A 130 -1.85 -15.61 1.66
C PHE A 130 -1.95 -15.13 0.22
N ILE A 131 -3.17 -15.05 -0.35
CA ILE A 131 -3.37 -14.54 -1.71
C ILE A 131 -2.96 -13.06 -1.80
N SER A 132 -3.21 -12.27 -0.76
CA SER A 132 -2.75 -10.87 -0.66
C SER A 132 -1.22 -10.78 -0.71
N TYR A 133 -0.54 -11.65 0.04
CA TYR A 133 0.93 -11.73 0.03
C TYR A 133 1.47 -12.19 -1.34
N ALA A 134 0.85 -13.19 -1.95
CA ALA A 134 1.22 -13.69 -3.28
C ALA A 134 1.04 -12.62 -4.37
N ALA A 135 -0.08 -11.88 -4.36
CA ALA A 135 -0.32 -10.76 -5.27
C ALA A 135 0.74 -9.67 -5.12
N ASN A 136 1.14 -9.39 -3.89
CA ASN A 136 2.19 -8.44 -3.60
C ASN A 136 3.56 -8.89 -4.13
N ARG A 137 3.91 -10.17 -3.95
CA ARG A 137 5.15 -10.73 -4.50
C ARG A 137 5.15 -10.74 -6.03
N TRP A 138 4.00 -11.03 -6.65
CA TRP A 138 3.83 -10.96 -8.10
C TRP A 138 4.15 -9.56 -8.64
N LEU A 139 3.68 -8.49 -7.99
CA LEU A 139 4.02 -7.12 -8.36
C LEU A 139 5.53 -6.88 -8.23
N THR A 140 6.13 -7.24 -7.09
CA THR A 140 7.57 -7.06 -6.86
C THR A 140 8.40 -7.70 -7.96
N VAL A 141 8.14 -8.97 -8.31
CA VAL A 141 8.89 -9.68 -9.37
C VAL A 141 8.76 -8.98 -10.73
N ARG A 142 7.56 -8.47 -11.07
CA ARG A 142 7.34 -7.74 -12.33
C ARG A 142 8.07 -6.40 -12.37
N LEU A 143 8.10 -5.67 -11.24
CA LEU A 143 8.85 -4.41 -11.14
C LEU A 143 10.35 -4.65 -11.22
N GLU A 144 10.89 -5.62 -10.46
CA GLU A 144 12.30 -6.00 -10.52
C GLU A 144 12.73 -6.40 -11.95
N PHE A 145 11.88 -7.12 -12.68
CA PHE A 145 12.15 -7.45 -14.08
C PHE A 145 12.25 -6.21 -14.97
N LEU A 146 11.36 -5.23 -14.81
CA LEU A 146 11.43 -3.95 -15.53
C LEU A 146 12.68 -3.14 -15.14
N SER A 147 13.06 -3.15 -13.85
CA SER A 147 14.32 -2.57 -13.37
C SER A 147 15.53 -3.18 -14.06
N ASN A 148 15.57 -4.50 -14.17
CA ASN A 148 16.69 -5.21 -14.77
C ASN A 148 16.80 -4.92 -16.28
N ILE A 149 15.67 -4.74 -16.97
CA ILE A 149 15.68 -4.24 -18.36
C ILE A 149 16.27 -2.84 -18.42
N LEU A 150 15.86 -1.93 -17.53
CA LEU A 150 16.40 -0.57 -17.47
C LEU A 150 17.91 -0.58 -17.15
N LEU A 151 18.35 -1.42 -16.22
CA LEU A 151 19.76 -1.61 -15.88
C LEU A 151 20.57 -2.11 -17.08
N MET A 152 20.05 -3.12 -17.79
CA MET A 152 20.68 -3.65 -19.00
C MET A 152 20.80 -2.56 -20.07
N LEU A 153 19.73 -1.78 -20.31
CA LEU A 153 19.76 -0.65 -21.25
C LEU A 153 20.75 0.43 -20.82
N THR A 154 20.80 0.75 -19.53
CA THR A 154 21.72 1.74 -18.96
C THR A 154 23.18 1.30 -19.14
N ALA A 155 23.48 0.02 -18.89
CA ALA A 155 24.79 -0.56 -19.10
C ALA A 155 25.19 -0.51 -20.59
N LEU A 156 24.31 -1.00 -21.48
CA LEU A 156 24.55 -1.02 -22.92
C LEU A 156 24.77 0.38 -23.49
N LEU A 157 23.91 1.34 -23.13
CA LEU A 157 24.04 2.72 -23.58
C LEU A 157 25.30 3.39 -23.06
N SER A 158 25.70 3.10 -21.80
CA SER A 158 26.94 3.66 -21.24
C SER A 158 28.19 3.13 -21.93
N VAL A 159 28.20 1.87 -22.35
CA VAL A 159 29.30 1.29 -23.16
C VAL A 159 29.27 1.85 -24.59
N LEU A 160 28.07 1.98 -25.18
CA LEU A 160 27.94 2.49 -26.54
C LEU A 160 28.35 3.96 -26.65
N THR A 161 27.98 4.81 -25.67
CA THR A 161 28.42 6.20 -25.62
C THR A 161 29.94 6.31 -25.43
N PHE A 162 30.54 5.40 -24.66
CA PHE A 162 31.99 5.30 -24.52
C PHE A 162 32.68 4.94 -25.84
N GLN A 163 32.11 4.01 -26.63
CA GLN A 163 32.67 3.61 -27.93
C GLN A 163 32.46 4.65 -29.03
N LEU A 164 31.28 5.26 -29.13
CA LEU A 164 30.91 6.17 -30.22
C LEU A 164 31.51 7.57 -30.07
N SER A 165 31.58 8.10 -28.84
CA SER A 165 32.02 9.47 -28.65
C SER A 165 33.53 9.66 -28.73
N GLY A 166 34.34 8.58 -28.78
CA GLY A 166 35.81 8.63 -28.79
C GLY A 166 36.44 9.35 -27.58
N SER A 167 35.59 9.93 -26.70
CA SER A 167 35.91 10.60 -25.46
C SER A 167 36.18 9.54 -24.41
N ALA A 168 37.24 8.78 -24.67
CA ALA A 168 38.04 8.24 -23.61
C ALA A 168 38.38 9.41 -22.65
N SER A 169 38.38 9.13 -21.34
CA SER A 169 39.14 9.90 -20.35
C SER A 169 38.46 11.08 -19.62
N SER A 170 37.13 11.12 -19.46
CA SER A 170 36.62 11.83 -18.27
C SER A 170 36.26 10.79 -17.21
N SER A 171 37.07 10.74 -16.14
CA SER A 171 36.75 9.98 -14.91
C SER A 171 35.31 10.26 -14.44
N ALA A 172 34.82 11.48 -14.71
CA ALA A 172 33.45 11.92 -14.50
C ALA A 172 32.39 11.07 -15.22
N ALA A 173 32.57 10.74 -16.51
CA ALA A 173 31.58 9.94 -17.26
C ALA A 173 31.49 8.50 -16.74
N ALA A 174 32.63 7.88 -16.41
CA ALA A 174 32.67 6.56 -15.80
C ALA A 174 32.03 6.55 -14.40
N ALA A 175 32.27 7.61 -13.60
CA ALA A 175 31.64 7.79 -12.30
C ALA A 175 30.11 7.96 -12.41
N MET A 176 29.63 8.75 -13.37
CA MET A 176 28.19 8.93 -13.62
C MET A 176 27.52 7.63 -14.08
N ALA A 177 28.17 6.85 -14.93
CA ALA A 177 27.66 5.54 -15.34
C ALA A 177 27.59 4.57 -14.14
N GLY A 178 28.63 4.55 -13.29
CA GLY A 178 28.64 3.76 -12.05
C GLY A 178 27.53 4.15 -11.07
N LEU A 179 27.26 5.47 -10.94
CA LEU A 179 26.12 5.97 -10.17
C LEU A 179 24.79 5.49 -10.78
N ALA A 180 24.58 5.66 -12.08
CA ALA A 180 23.34 5.24 -12.74
C ALA A 180 23.10 3.72 -12.58
N LEU A 181 24.14 2.91 -12.74
CA LEU A 181 24.07 1.45 -12.55
C LEU A 181 23.77 1.05 -11.10
N SER A 182 24.24 1.81 -10.12
CA SER A 182 24.00 1.53 -8.69
C SER A 182 22.58 1.90 -8.27
N TYR A 183 22.01 2.96 -8.83
CA TYR A 183 20.67 3.46 -8.48
C TYR A 183 19.53 2.82 -9.30
N ALA A 184 19.81 2.30 -10.50
CA ALA A 184 18.81 1.69 -11.36
C ALA A 184 18.03 0.53 -10.69
N PRO A 185 18.66 -0.43 -9.98
CA PRO A 185 17.92 -1.51 -9.32
C PRO A 185 16.97 -0.99 -8.24
N GLY A 186 17.40 -0.02 -7.42
CA GLY A 186 16.62 0.55 -6.33
C GLY A 186 15.39 1.36 -6.77
N LEU A 187 15.29 1.72 -8.06
CA LEU A 187 14.12 2.37 -8.63
C LEU A 187 12.85 1.52 -8.44
N SER A 188 12.95 0.20 -8.64
CA SER A 188 11.79 -0.69 -8.54
C SER A 188 11.29 -0.85 -7.11
N ASP A 189 12.20 -0.91 -6.14
CA ASP A 189 11.83 -0.93 -4.73
C ASP A 189 11.16 0.38 -4.32
N THR A 190 11.73 1.51 -4.73
CA THR A 190 11.18 2.84 -4.51
C THR A 190 9.76 2.94 -5.06
N LEU A 191 9.55 2.46 -6.28
CA LEU A 191 8.24 2.43 -6.95
C LEU A 191 7.24 1.50 -6.24
N ASN A 192 7.67 0.30 -5.80
CA ASN A 192 6.83 -0.63 -5.05
C ASN A 192 6.34 0.00 -3.74
N TRP A 193 7.26 0.60 -2.98
CA TRP A 193 6.93 1.28 -1.73
C TRP A 193 6.09 2.52 -1.95
N LEU A 194 6.37 3.32 -2.98
CA LEU A 194 5.56 4.48 -3.34
C LEU A 194 4.11 4.08 -3.61
N LEU A 195 3.86 3.03 -4.40
CA LEU A 195 2.50 2.54 -4.67
C LEU A 195 1.78 2.08 -3.40
N ARG A 196 2.49 1.38 -2.51
CA ARG A 196 1.93 0.96 -1.23
C ARG A 196 1.56 2.15 -0.37
N GLN A 197 2.48 3.10 -0.17
CA GLN A 197 2.22 4.28 0.64
C GLN A 197 1.09 5.14 0.07
N PHE A 198 1.01 5.26 -1.26
CA PHE A 198 -0.09 5.93 -1.93
C PHE A 198 -1.44 5.25 -1.62
N THR A 199 -1.50 3.92 -1.72
CA THR A 199 -2.74 3.15 -1.45
C THR A 199 -3.15 3.24 0.03
N THR A 200 -2.17 3.20 0.93
CA THR A 200 -2.37 3.38 2.37
C THR A 200 -2.91 4.78 2.67
N LEU A 201 -2.32 5.83 2.08
CA LEU A 201 -2.77 7.20 2.23
C LEU A 201 -4.21 7.38 1.71
N GLU A 202 -4.54 6.82 0.54
CA GLU A 202 -5.89 6.85 -0.04
C GLU A 202 -6.93 6.27 0.94
N THR A 203 -6.60 5.16 1.61
CA THR A 203 -7.46 4.54 2.64
C THR A 203 -7.61 5.43 3.89
N MET A 204 -6.55 6.14 4.28
CA MET A 204 -6.58 7.09 5.40
C MET A 204 -7.40 8.33 5.08
N MET A 205 -7.34 8.86 3.86
CA MET A 205 -8.13 10.01 3.41
C MET A 205 -9.64 9.72 3.49
N VAL A 206 -10.07 8.51 3.17
CA VAL A 206 -11.46 8.08 3.37
C VAL A 206 -11.86 8.10 4.86
N SER A 207 -10.92 7.86 5.78
CA SER A 207 -11.17 7.97 7.22
C SER A 207 -11.33 9.43 7.66
N ILE A 208 -10.52 10.33 7.11
CA ILE A 208 -10.64 11.79 7.31
C ILE A 208 -11.98 12.31 6.80
N GLU A 209 -12.38 11.93 5.58
CA GLU A 209 -13.65 12.34 4.99
C GLU A 209 -14.83 11.98 5.90
N ARG A 210 -14.82 10.76 6.46
CA ARG A 210 -15.85 10.27 7.37
C ARG A 210 -15.90 11.05 8.69
N LEU A 211 -14.76 11.48 9.24
CA LEU A 211 -14.72 12.35 10.42
C LEU A 211 -15.17 13.79 10.10
N PHE A 212 -14.80 14.29 8.93
CA PHE A 212 -15.19 15.63 8.49
C PHE A 212 -16.69 15.74 8.24
N GLN A 213 -17.33 14.66 7.77
CA GLN A 213 -18.80 14.56 7.72
C GLN A 213 -19.43 14.73 9.11
N TYR A 214 -18.82 14.20 10.18
CA TYR A 214 -19.31 14.38 11.55
C TYR A 214 -19.09 15.80 12.08
N ALA A 215 -17.99 16.45 11.70
CA ALA A 215 -17.71 17.84 12.08
C ALA A 215 -18.67 18.85 11.41
N ARG A 216 -19.27 18.49 10.28
CA ARG A 216 -20.22 19.31 9.52
C ARG A 216 -21.69 19.03 9.81
N ILE A 217 -21.99 18.19 10.80
CA ILE A 217 -23.39 17.99 11.20
C ILE A 217 -23.89 19.30 11.80
N ASP A 218 -24.95 19.87 11.22
CA ASP A 218 -25.56 21.09 11.71
C ASP A 218 -25.99 20.91 13.18
N PRO A 219 -25.64 21.84 14.08
CA PRO A 219 -26.17 21.84 15.43
C PRO A 219 -27.69 21.86 15.34
N GLN A 220 -28.38 20.95 16.04
CA GLN A 220 -29.81 21.13 16.25
C GLN A 220 -29.94 22.46 17.00
N GLU A 221 -30.52 23.48 16.33
CA GLU A 221 -30.84 24.76 16.96
C GLU A 221 -31.49 24.44 18.30
N GLY A 222 -30.82 24.86 19.38
CA GLY A 222 -31.39 24.75 20.71
C GLY A 222 -32.74 25.44 20.65
N GLY A 223 -33.81 24.67 20.78
CA GLY A 223 -35.15 25.21 20.93
C GLY A 223 -35.12 26.12 22.14
N GLY A 224 -34.91 27.42 21.88
CA GLY A 224 -34.99 28.48 22.87
C GLY A 224 -36.38 28.42 23.47
N ARG A 225 -36.42 28.00 24.73
CA ARG A 225 -37.47 28.32 25.68
C ARG A 225 -36.79 28.90 26.90
#